data_AF-Q5FJ43-F1
#
_entry.id   AF-Q5FJ43-F1
#
_cell.length_a   1.000
_cell.length_b   1.000
_cell.length_c   1.000
_cell.angle_alpha   90.00
_cell.angle_beta   90.00
_cell.angle_gamma   90.00
#
_symmetry.space_group_name_H-M   'P 1'
#
loop_
_entity.id
_entity.type
_entity.pdbx_description
1 polymer ?
#
loop_
_entity_poly.entity_id
_entity_poly.type
_entity_poly.pdbx_seq_one_letter_code
_entity_poly.pdbx_strand_id
1 'polypeptide(L)'
;MPHKNTKSNVQKITASVASVIVSTGIVMNSSNRRVKATGKREDEIVEVESLKRADTETTKAAAVQTPKINQTKKMSHRTQKVTQMIHYVDEDERPVYDDYTASLIFEQTGILDNVTGKQTWNSNWLPKTTATFSAVEHPVVRNHHLVNPEINEVSAYDVEVTDDTFKNPLLKVHKVVYAHDIEPIKRTQVVTQTIHYRYEDGAVAHDDHVVSLIFTQSGKRDLTNGKEIWDSKWSLTQTFEALPSPVIIGYTADKPMVGPDEVTVDSKNFLDKQNREETVIYSANTITQNKKDGISEEKNVNNSVAVAPLKSAVMIGGVISILKFKRLMVIIKNKKDHK
;
A
#
# COMPACT_ATOMS: atom_id res chain seq x y z
N MET A 1 -28.48 51.61 39.26
CA MET A 1 -29.91 51.37 39.55
C MET A 1 -30.68 51.43 38.24
N PRO A 2 -31.83 50.74 38.08
CA PRO A 2 -32.50 49.80 39.00
C PRO A 2 -32.00 48.33 38.75
N HIS A 3 -32.09 47.31 39.62
CA HIS A 3 -33.23 46.71 40.38
C HIS A 3 -34.38 46.24 39.47
N LYS A 4 -35.04 45.07 39.56
CA LYS A 4 -35.12 43.93 40.52
C LYS A 4 -35.87 42.75 39.79
N ASN A 5 -35.95 41.46 40.16
CA ASN A 5 -35.51 40.67 41.32
C ASN A 5 -35.52 39.12 41.05
N THR A 6 -34.86 38.33 41.92
CA THR A 6 -35.17 36.92 42.36
C THR A 6 -35.22 35.67 41.43
N LYS A 7 -34.20 34.81 41.62
CA LYS A 7 -34.21 33.37 42.03
C LYS A 7 -34.92 32.27 41.19
N SER A 8 -34.12 31.25 40.83
CA SER A 8 -34.37 29.84 41.21
C SER A 8 -33.03 29.10 41.41
N ASN A 9 -33.04 28.02 42.19
CA ASN A 9 -31.87 27.27 42.67
C ASN A 9 -31.98 25.79 42.23
N VAL A 10 -30.87 25.05 42.11
CA VAL A 10 -30.71 23.61 42.45
C VAL A 10 -29.33 23.10 42.00
N GLN A 11 -28.69 22.32 42.87
CA GLN A 11 -27.36 21.73 42.71
C GLN A 11 -27.38 20.44 41.87
N LYS A 12 -26.24 20.04 41.31
CA LYS A 12 -25.84 18.62 41.23
C LYS A 12 -24.35 18.46 41.57
N ILE A 13 -24.04 17.35 42.24
CA ILE A 13 -22.78 17.08 42.95
C ILE A 13 -21.95 16.05 42.18
N THR A 14 -20.62 16.16 42.27
CA THR A 14 -19.60 15.28 41.67
C THR A 14 -19.25 14.08 42.58
N ALA A 15 -19.05 12.90 41.96
CA ALA A 15 -18.43 11.67 42.50
C ALA A 15 -18.55 10.53 41.45
N SER A 16 -17.71 9.48 41.35
CA SER A 16 -16.33 9.25 41.81
C SER A 16 -15.75 7.98 41.14
N VAL A 17 -14.52 8.05 40.63
CA VAL A 17 -13.34 7.16 40.86
C VAL A 17 -13.35 5.64 40.52
N ALA A 18 -12.32 5.28 39.72
CA ALA A 18 -11.46 4.08 39.65
C ALA A 18 -12.00 2.64 39.86
N SER A 19 -11.58 1.75 38.96
CA SER A 19 -11.65 0.28 39.09
C SER A 19 -10.29 -0.31 39.51
N VAL A 20 -10.31 -1.38 40.31
CA VAL A 20 -9.11 -2.08 40.83
C VAL A 20 -8.99 -3.47 40.21
N ILE A 21 -7.80 -3.81 39.72
CA ILE A 21 -7.45 -5.12 39.17
C ILE A 21 -6.99 -6.04 40.31
N VAL A 22 -7.42 -7.31 40.32
CA VAL A 22 -6.75 -8.38 41.07
C VAL A 22 -6.62 -9.63 40.20
N SER A 23 -5.44 -10.25 40.26
CA SER A 23 -4.96 -11.34 39.40
C SER A 23 -5.21 -12.75 39.96
N THR A 24 -5.06 -13.75 39.08
CA THR A 24 -5.15 -15.19 39.35
C THR A 24 -3.96 -15.74 40.16
N GLY A 25 -4.19 -16.81 40.93
CA GLY A 25 -3.12 -17.60 41.57
C GLY A 25 -3.59 -18.97 42.10
N ILE A 26 -2.80 -20.02 41.83
CA ILE A 26 -2.94 -21.40 42.34
C ILE A 26 -1.64 -21.76 43.07
N VAL A 27 -1.67 -22.61 44.12
CA VAL A 27 -0.72 -23.73 44.41
C VAL A 27 -0.91 -24.29 45.85
N MET A 28 -0.43 -25.52 46.07
CA MET A 28 -0.79 -26.42 47.18
C MET A 28 0.11 -26.38 48.44
N ASN A 29 -0.43 -27.02 49.48
CA ASN A 29 0.06 -27.34 50.83
C ASN A 29 1.42 -28.07 50.95
N SER A 30 2.13 -27.85 52.07
CA SER A 30 2.90 -28.91 52.76
C SER A 30 3.05 -28.75 54.28
N SER A 31 2.15 -29.34 55.08
CA SER A 31 2.42 -30.01 56.39
C SER A 31 1.17 -30.65 57.00
N ASN A 32 1.22 -31.94 57.32
CA ASN A 32 0.06 -32.77 57.67
C ASN A 32 -0.58 -32.48 59.06
N ARG A 33 -1.78 -31.87 59.07
CA ARG A 33 -2.94 -32.27 59.92
C ARG A 33 -4.25 -32.04 59.15
N ARG A 34 -5.26 -32.90 59.36
CA ARG A 34 -6.49 -32.95 58.54
C ARG A 34 -7.76 -32.78 59.38
N VAL A 35 -8.30 -31.56 59.47
CA VAL A 35 -9.68 -31.29 59.94
C VAL A 35 -10.27 -30.12 59.13
N LYS A 36 -11.52 -30.25 58.67
CA LYS A 36 -12.26 -29.18 57.97
C LYS A 36 -12.63 -28.05 58.94
N ALA A 37 -12.43 -26.81 58.52
CA ALA A 37 -13.06 -25.63 59.13
C ALA A 37 -13.63 -24.75 58.01
N THR A 38 -14.95 -24.73 57.87
CA THR A 38 -15.69 -23.84 56.95
C THR A 38 -16.88 -23.24 57.68
N GLY A 39 -16.78 -21.94 57.93
CA GLY A 39 -17.83 -21.03 58.38
C GLY A 39 -17.26 -19.61 58.24
N LYS A 40 -18.02 -18.55 58.03
CA LYS A 40 -19.48 -18.33 57.89
C LYS A 40 -19.66 -17.28 56.77
N ARG A 41 -20.83 -16.95 56.21
CA ARG A 41 -22.17 -16.78 56.79
C ARG A 41 -23.21 -16.86 55.64
N GLU A 42 -24.36 -17.53 55.82
CA GLU A 42 -25.71 -16.93 56.09
C GLU A 42 -26.04 -15.82 55.04
N ASP A 43 -27.12 -15.89 54.26
CA ASP A 43 -28.50 -16.16 54.72
C ASP A 43 -29.29 -17.23 53.94
N GLU A 44 -29.90 -18.12 54.71
CA GLU A 44 -31.01 -19.00 54.34
C GLU A 44 -32.26 -18.44 55.06
N ILE A 45 -33.27 -17.96 54.32
CA ILE A 45 -34.54 -17.54 54.95
C ILE A 45 -35.54 -18.69 54.89
N VAL A 46 -35.80 -19.22 56.08
CA VAL A 46 -36.67 -20.36 56.37
C VAL A 46 -38.15 -19.95 56.36
N GLU A 47 -38.99 -20.87 55.89
CA GLU A 47 -40.46 -20.79 55.91
C GLU A 47 -41.01 -20.77 57.36
N VAL A 48 -41.88 -19.82 57.68
CA VAL A 48 -42.46 -19.68 59.03
C VAL A 48 -43.94 -20.08 59.01
N GLU A 49 -44.22 -21.34 59.34
CA GLU A 49 -45.58 -21.77 59.69
C GLU A 49 -46.00 -21.19 61.05
N SER A 50 -47.23 -20.68 61.14
CA SER A 50 -47.81 -20.22 62.40
C SER A 50 -49.01 -21.08 62.83
N LEU A 51 -48.83 -21.82 63.92
CA LEU A 51 -49.87 -22.57 64.62
C LEU A 51 -50.20 -21.88 65.96
N LYS A 52 -51.50 -21.76 66.28
CA LYS A 52 -52.00 -21.52 67.64
C LYS A 52 -53.19 -22.43 67.92
N ARG A 53 -53.26 -22.97 69.15
CA ARG A 53 -54.39 -23.75 69.70
C ARG A 53 -55.12 -22.91 70.75
N ALA A 54 -56.44 -23.05 70.84
CA ALA A 54 -57.16 -23.46 72.07
C ALA A 54 -58.68 -23.57 71.81
N ASP A 55 -59.26 -24.61 72.39
CA ASP A 55 -60.61 -25.19 72.23
C ASP A 55 -61.84 -24.29 72.44
N THR A 56 -62.95 -24.54 71.71
CA THR A 56 -64.22 -25.10 72.27
C THR A 56 -65.32 -25.38 71.23
N GLU A 57 -66.11 -26.44 71.51
CA GLU A 57 -67.46 -26.81 71.05
C GLU A 57 -67.85 -26.95 69.55
N THR A 58 -67.88 -28.23 69.13
CA THR A 58 -68.89 -28.93 68.31
C THR A 58 -69.92 -28.15 67.46
N THR A 59 -69.79 -28.23 66.13
CA THR A 59 -70.92 -28.57 65.24
C THR A 59 -70.42 -29.20 63.94
N LYS A 60 -71.09 -30.25 63.44
CA LYS A 60 -70.70 -30.94 62.20
C LYS A 60 -71.15 -30.14 60.97
N ALA A 61 -70.21 -29.76 60.10
CA ALA A 61 -70.46 -29.46 58.70
C ALA A 61 -69.26 -29.90 57.84
N ALA A 62 -69.52 -30.24 56.58
CA ALA A 62 -68.62 -30.96 55.67
C ALA A 62 -67.17 -30.42 55.59
N ALA A 63 -66.21 -31.34 55.51
CA ALA A 63 -64.83 -31.03 55.21
C ALA A 63 -64.68 -30.52 53.77
N VAL A 64 -64.60 -29.21 53.60
CA VAL A 64 -64.04 -28.60 52.39
C VAL A 64 -62.55 -28.39 52.63
N GLN A 65 -61.71 -29.28 52.08
CA GLN A 65 -60.30 -28.94 51.89
C GLN A 65 -60.23 -27.83 50.83
N THR A 66 -60.03 -26.60 51.27
CA THR A 66 -59.55 -25.54 50.39
C THR A 66 -58.10 -25.86 50.01
N PRO A 67 -57.76 -26.04 48.72
CA PRO A 67 -56.38 -26.26 48.34
C PRO A 67 -55.56 -24.98 48.64
N LYS A 68 -54.60 -25.08 49.55
CA LYS A 68 -53.52 -24.07 49.67
C LYS A 68 -52.71 -24.12 48.37
N ILE A 69 -53.03 -23.26 47.41
CA ILE A 69 -52.24 -23.10 46.19
C ILE A 69 -50.96 -22.34 46.58
N ASN A 70 -49.90 -23.07 46.93
CA ASN A 70 -48.56 -22.50 47.05
C ASN A 70 -48.10 -22.01 45.67
N GLN A 71 -48.35 -20.73 45.37
CA GLN A 71 -47.94 -20.07 44.13
C GLN A 71 -46.40 -19.91 44.09
N THR A 72 -45.72 -21.00 43.76
CA THR A 72 -44.26 -20.98 43.55
C THR A 72 -43.95 -20.30 42.21
N LYS A 73 -43.56 -19.03 42.29
CA LYS A 73 -43.00 -18.28 41.16
C LYS A 73 -41.52 -18.64 41.01
N LYS A 74 -41.09 -18.97 39.80
CA LYS A 74 -39.70 -19.32 39.49
C LYS A 74 -39.02 -18.17 38.72
N MET A 75 -37.78 -17.83 39.07
CA MET A 75 -37.00 -16.87 38.31
C MET A 75 -36.51 -17.49 37.00
N SER A 76 -36.70 -16.76 35.90
CA SER A 76 -36.18 -17.07 34.56
C SER A 76 -35.06 -16.10 34.18
N HIS A 77 -34.18 -16.52 33.29
CA HIS A 77 -33.14 -15.70 32.67
C HIS A 77 -33.04 -16.02 31.18
N ARG A 78 -32.64 -15.03 30.38
CA ARG A 78 -32.17 -15.22 28.99
C ARG A 78 -31.05 -14.25 28.67
N THR A 79 -30.25 -14.57 27.66
CA THR A 79 -29.12 -13.77 27.21
C THR A 79 -29.22 -13.46 25.71
N GLN A 80 -28.64 -12.33 25.30
CA GLN A 80 -28.45 -11.96 23.91
C GLN A 80 -26.98 -11.70 23.64
N LYS A 81 -26.47 -12.20 22.52
CA LYS A 81 -25.14 -11.87 22.00
C LYS A 81 -25.31 -10.87 20.85
N VAL A 82 -24.61 -9.75 20.91
CA VAL A 82 -24.47 -8.78 19.81
C VAL A 82 -23.04 -8.89 19.29
N THR A 83 -22.86 -8.96 17.97
CA THR A 83 -21.54 -9.19 17.36
C THR A 83 -21.20 -8.05 16.40
N GLN A 84 -19.96 -7.58 16.46
CA GLN A 84 -19.37 -6.70 15.47
C GLN A 84 -18.31 -7.48 14.69
N MET A 85 -18.30 -7.32 13.37
CA MET A 85 -17.27 -7.84 12.46
C MET A 85 -16.73 -6.71 11.59
N ILE A 86 -15.42 -6.71 11.34
CA ILE A 86 -14.76 -5.79 10.42
C ILE A 86 -13.96 -6.64 9.44
N HIS A 87 -14.34 -6.58 8.16
CA HIS A 87 -13.64 -7.22 7.06
C HIS A 87 -12.59 -6.27 6.48
N TYR A 88 -11.38 -6.77 6.27
CA TYR A 88 -10.27 -6.04 5.67
C TYR A 88 -9.95 -6.66 4.31
N VAL A 89 -10.34 -5.97 3.23
CA VAL A 89 -10.32 -6.53 1.87
C VAL A 89 -9.67 -5.59 0.86
N ASP A 90 -9.26 -6.13 -0.29
CA ASP A 90 -8.87 -5.32 -1.45
C ASP A 90 -10.08 -4.82 -2.26
N GLU A 91 -9.81 -4.07 -3.34
CA GLU A 91 -10.83 -3.58 -4.28
C GLU A 91 -11.62 -4.71 -4.98
N ASP A 92 -11.07 -5.92 -5.07
CA ASP A 92 -11.71 -7.13 -5.64
C ASP A 92 -12.46 -7.97 -4.56
N GLU A 93 -12.64 -7.42 -3.35
CA GLU A 93 -13.25 -8.07 -2.17
C GLU A 93 -12.49 -9.29 -1.60
N ARG A 94 -11.21 -9.49 -1.96
CA ARG A 94 -10.38 -10.55 -1.38
C ARG A 94 -9.84 -10.14 -0.01
N PRO A 95 -9.77 -11.02 0.99
CA PRO A 95 -9.21 -10.69 2.30
C PRO A 95 -7.71 -10.39 2.21
N VAL A 96 -7.30 -9.25 2.78
CA VAL A 96 -5.89 -8.83 2.88
C VAL A 96 -5.36 -8.83 4.31
N TYR A 97 -6.24 -9.01 5.29
CA TYR A 97 -5.92 -9.15 6.72
C TYR A 97 -7.00 -9.99 7.41
N ASP A 98 -6.71 -10.53 8.59
CA ASP A 98 -7.66 -11.33 9.38
C ASP A 98 -8.84 -10.47 9.88
N ASP A 99 -10.06 -10.99 9.78
CA ASP A 99 -11.27 -10.31 10.25
C ASP A 99 -11.21 -10.00 11.75
N TYR A 100 -11.50 -8.74 12.12
CA TYR A 100 -11.73 -8.40 13.53
C TYR A 100 -13.15 -8.80 13.92
N THR A 101 -13.30 -9.54 15.03
CA THR A 101 -14.60 -9.89 15.60
C THR A 101 -14.65 -9.59 17.09
N ALA A 102 -15.64 -8.81 17.52
CA ALA A 102 -15.93 -8.52 18.92
C ALA A 102 -17.38 -8.90 19.26
N SER A 103 -17.68 -9.06 20.56
CA SER A 103 -19.03 -9.42 20.98
C SER A 103 -19.38 -8.87 22.36
N LEU A 104 -20.60 -8.34 22.47
CA LEU A 104 -21.21 -7.92 23.73
C LEU A 104 -22.28 -8.93 24.12
N ILE A 105 -22.44 -9.16 25.43
CA ILE A 105 -23.46 -10.04 26.00
C ILE A 105 -24.36 -9.21 26.90
N PHE A 106 -25.67 -9.33 26.68
CA PHE A 106 -26.71 -8.73 27.51
C PHE A 106 -27.55 -9.83 28.15
N GLU A 107 -28.15 -9.54 29.30
CA GLU A 107 -29.04 -10.45 30.00
C GLU A 107 -30.33 -9.76 30.48
N GLN A 108 -31.39 -10.56 30.58
CA GLN A 108 -32.72 -10.14 31.00
C GLN A 108 -33.33 -11.20 31.90
N THR A 109 -34.09 -10.75 32.90
CA THR A 109 -34.68 -11.62 33.91
C THR A 109 -36.20 -11.67 33.77
N GLY A 110 -36.80 -12.72 34.30
CA GLY A 110 -38.24 -12.91 34.19
C GLY A 110 -38.78 -13.77 35.31
N ILE A 111 -40.10 -13.92 35.31
CA ILE A 111 -40.82 -14.78 36.22
C ILE A 111 -41.60 -15.79 35.38
N LEU A 112 -41.39 -17.07 35.66
CA LEU A 112 -42.27 -18.15 35.26
C LEU A 112 -43.25 -18.42 36.41
N ASP A 113 -44.53 -18.34 36.11
CA ASP A 113 -45.59 -18.80 36.99
C ASP A 113 -45.75 -20.33 36.82
N ASN A 114 -45.34 -21.11 37.82
CA ASN A 114 -45.35 -22.58 37.72
C ASN A 114 -46.77 -23.20 37.68
N VAL A 115 -47.82 -22.43 38.01
CA VAL A 115 -49.20 -22.92 38.02
C VAL A 115 -49.85 -22.77 36.65
N THR A 116 -49.60 -21.64 35.98
CA THR A 116 -50.17 -21.30 34.67
C THR A 116 -49.23 -21.58 33.50
N GLY A 117 -47.93 -21.81 33.76
CA GLY A 117 -46.88 -21.91 32.75
C GLY A 117 -46.56 -20.57 32.06
N LYS A 118 -47.17 -19.45 32.49
CA LYS A 118 -47.00 -18.15 31.85
C LYS A 118 -45.67 -17.52 32.24
N GLN A 119 -44.92 -17.07 31.25
CA GLN A 119 -43.67 -16.35 31.43
C GLN A 119 -43.86 -14.85 31.23
N THR A 120 -43.25 -14.05 32.10
CA THR A 120 -43.17 -12.58 32.00
C THR A 120 -41.70 -12.15 32.12
N TRP A 121 -41.28 -11.18 31.32
CA TRP A 121 -39.92 -10.65 31.32
C TRP A 121 -39.92 -9.22 31.88
N ASN A 122 -38.85 -8.81 32.57
CA ASN A 122 -38.64 -7.39 32.82
C ASN A 122 -38.10 -6.77 31.52
N SER A 123 -38.76 -5.77 30.93
CA SER A 123 -38.32 -5.16 29.65
C SER A 123 -37.03 -4.32 29.76
N ASN A 124 -36.16 -4.63 30.73
CA ASN A 124 -34.89 -3.99 31.00
C ASN A 124 -33.75 -4.99 30.75
N TRP A 125 -33.13 -4.90 29.58
CA TRP A 125 -31.91 -5.63 29.26
C TRP A 125 -30.70 -4.94 29.90
N LEU A 126 -29.85 -5.69 30.58
CA LEU A 126 -28.64 -5.18 31.21
C LEU A 126 -27.40 -5.77 30.53
N PRO A 127 -26.32 -4.98 30.33
CA PRO A 127 -25.07 -5.53 29.81
C PRO A 127 -24.42 -6.44 30.86
N LYS A 128 -24.06 -7.65 30.43
CA LYS A 128 -23.24 -8.61 31.18
C LYS A 128 -21.74 -8.37 30.94
N THR A 129 -21.42 -7.78 29.79
CA THR A 129 -20.10 -7.24 29.42
C THR A 129 -20.14 -5.71 29.51
N THR A 130 -19.50 -4.98 28.58
CA THR A 130 -19.84 -3.57 28.31
C THR A 130 -21.12 -3.48 27.47
N ALA A 131 -21.69 -2.27 27.38
CA ALA A 131 -22.73 -1.91 26.39
C ALA A 131 -22.14 -1.19 25.15
N THR A 132 -20.82 -0.98 25.12
CA THR A 132 -20.12 -0.18 24.09
C THR A 132 -19.08 -1.04 23.39
N PHE A 133 -19.02 -0.97 22.06
CA PHE A 133 -17.86 -1.41 21.30
C PHE A 133 -16.82 -0.30 21.29
N SER A 134 -15.58 -0.61 21.65
CA SER A 134 -14.45 0.32 21.55
C SER A 134 -14.13 0.69 20.10
N ALA A 135 -13.43 1.80 19.89
CA ALA A 135 -12.88 2.13 18.58
C ALA A 135 -11.83 1.09 18.14
N VAL A 136 -11.76 0.83 16.83
CA VAL A 136 -10.85 -0.16 16.24
C VAL A 136 -10.08 0.47 15.09
N GLU A 137 -8.81 0.80 15.34
CA GLU A 137 -7.86 1.25 14.32
C GLU A 137 -7.71 0.21 13.21
N HIS A 138 -7.46 0.68 11.99
CA HIS A 138 -7.23 -0.17 10.83
C HIS A 138 -5.78 -0.69 10.79
N PRO A 139 -5.54 -1.99 10.55
CA PRO A 139 -4.21 -2.58 10.57
C PRO A 139 -3.35 -2.06 9.41
N VAL A 140 -2.04 -1.93 9.65
CA VAL A 140 -1.08 -1.65 8.56
C VAL A 140 -0.85 -2.93 7.76
N VAL A 141 -1.43 -3.00 6.57
CA VAL A 141 -1.27 -4.12 5.64
C VAL A 141 -0.05 -3.89 4.75
N ARG A 142 0.83 -4.88 4.63
CA ARG A 142 2.07 -4.76 3.84
C ARG A 142 1.77 -4.56 2.35
N ASN A 143 2.45 -3.61 1.71
CA ASN A 143 2.31 -3.28 0.29
C ASN A 143 0.89 -2.80 -0.09
N HIS A 144 0.15 -2.25 0.87
CA HIS A 144 -1.21 -1.77 0.70
C HIS A 144 -1.43 -0.46 1.47
N HIS A 145 -2.33 0.38 0.97
CA HIS A 145 -2.82 1.57 1.66
C HIS A 145 -4.34 1.58 1.73
N LEU A 146 -4.89 2.28 2.73
CA LEU A 146 -6.34 2.51 2.84
C LEU A 146 -6.83 3.32 1.64
N VAL A 147 -7.92 2.88 1.00
CA VAL A 147 -8.58 3.62 -0.10
C VAL A 147 -9.17 4.94 0.40
N ASN A 148 -9.58 5.01 1.67
CA ASN A 148 -10.10 6.21 2.29
C ASN A 148 -9.32 6.54 3.58
N PRO A 149 -8.09 7.10 3.47
CA PRO A 149 -7.16 7.23 4.60
C PRO A 149 -7.63 8.22 5.69
N GLU A 150 -8.59 9.09 5.39
CA GLU A 150 -9.25 9.98 6.35
C GLU A 150 -10.12 9.22 7.37
N ILE A 151 -10.42 7.94 7.11
CA ILE A 151 -11.07 7.02 8.06
C ILE A 151 -10.05 5.94 8.43
N ASN A 152 -9.35 6.16 9.54
CA ASN A 152 -8.31 5.26 10.06
C ASN A 152 -8.82 4.30 11.16
N GLU A 153 -10.07 4.44 11.60
CA GLU A 153 -10.70 3.58 12.60
C GLU A 153 -12.19 3.34 12.32
N VAL A 154 -12.72 2.24 12.86
CA VAL A 154 -14.15 2.12 13.16
C VAL A 154 -14.35 2.75 14.53
N SER A 155 -15.01 3.90 14.60
CA SER A 155 -15.25 4.59 15.87
C SER A 155 -16.13 3.79 16.84
N ALA A 156 -15.93 4.05 18.13
CA ALA A 156 -16.70 3.44 19.21
C ALA A 156 -18.22 3.70 19.05
N TYR A 157 -19.05 2.73 19.42
CA TYR A 157 -20.50 2.89 19.40
C TYR A 157 -21.22 2.11 20.52
N ASP A 158 -22.27 2.73 21.07
CA ASP A 158 -23.12 2.14 22.10
C ASP A 158 -24.21 1.24 21.52
N VAL A 159 -24.50 0.15 22.23
CA VAL A 159 -25.51 -0.85 21.89
C VAL A 159 -26.58 -0.88 22.97
N GLU A 160 -27.81 -0.59 22.56
CA GLU A 160 -29.01 -0.86 23.35
C GLU A 160 -29.68 -2.14 22.85
N VAL A 161 -30.09 -3.01 23.78
CA VAL A 161 -30.89 -4.21 23.47
C VAL A 161 -32.32 -4.00 23.96
N THR A 162 -33.26 -4.08 23.04
CA THR A 162 -34.71 -4.11 23.29
C THR A 162 -35.29 -5.49 22.97
N ASP A 163 -36.51 -5.76 23.42
CA ASP A 163 -37.23 -7.01 23.10
C ASP A 163 -37.46 -7.23 21.59
N ASP A 164 -37.33 -6.19 20.75
CA ASP A 164 -37.38 -6.31 19.28
C ASP A 164 -36.01 -6.64 18.68
N THR A 165 -34.92 -6.01 19.15
CA THR A 165 -33.55 -6.40 18.77
C THR A 165 -33.16 -7.79 19.29
N PHE A 166 -33.84 -8.29 20.33
CA PHE A 166 -33.70 -9.68 20.77
C PHE A 166 -34.26 -10.67 19.73
N LYS A 167 -35.39 -10.33 19.10
CA LYS A 167 -36.00 -11.16 18.04
C LYS A 167 -35.18 -11.08 16.74
N ASN A 168 -34.53 -9.95 16.49
CA ASN A 168 -33.73 -9.67 15.31
C ASN A 168 -32.27 -9.35 15.72
N PRO A 169 -31.40 -10.36 15.94
CA PRO A 169 -30.07 -10.18 16.49
C PRO A 169 -29.23 -9.14 15.74
N LEU A 170 -28.69 -8.17 16.48
CA LEU A 170 -27.81 -7.16 15.91
C LEU A 170 -26.45 -7.78 15.53
N LEU A 171 -26.20 -7.85 14.22
CA LEU A 171 -24.87 -8.06 13.65
C LEU A 171 -24.45 -6.77 12.94
N LYS A 172 -23.35 -6.16 13.40
CA LYS A 172 -22.79 -4.96 12.78
C LYS A 172 -21.56 -5.35 11.96
N VAL A 173 -21.68 -5.25 10.63
CA VAL A 173 -20.57 -5.54 9.71
C VAL A 173 -20.01 -4.22 9.18
N HIS A 174 -18.68 -4.10 9.22
CA HIS A 174 -17.92 -3.03 8.57
C HIS A 174 -17.02 -3.65 7.49
N LYS A 175 -16.75 -2.90 6.42
CA LYS A 175 -15.81 -3.25 5.36
C LYS A 175 -14.79 -2.13 5.23
N VAL A 176 -13.52 -2.47 5.35
CA VAL A 176 -12.37 -1.57 5.18
C VAL A 176 -11.65 -2.02 3.92
N VAL A 177 -11.42 -1.09 3.00
CA VAL A 177 -10.88 -1.39 1.66
C VAL A 177 -9.46 -0.85 1.53
N TYR A 178 -8.57 -1.70 1.03
CA TYR A 178 -7.20 -1.38 0.71
C TYR A 178 -6.96 -1.43 -0.80
N ALA A 179 -6.09 -0.56 -1.29
CA ALA A 179 -5.53 -0.65 -2.64
C ALA A 179 -4.06 -1.08 -2.55
N HIS A 180 -3.53 -1.67 -3.63
CA HIS A 180 -2.13 -2.06 -3.71
C HIS A 180 -1.21 -0.84 -3.79
N ASP A 181 -0.06 -0.90 -3.13
CA ASP A 181 1.00 0.09 -3.31
C ASP A 181 1.69 -0.10 -4.67
N ILE A 182 1.90 1.01 -5.37
CA ILE A 182 2.49 1.04 -6.71
C ILE A 182 3.74 1.91 -6.72
N GLU A 183 4.88 1.36 -7.15
CA GLU A 183 6.12 2.11 -7.33
C GLU A 183 6.38 2.48 -8.81
N PRO A 184 7.02 3.62 -9.11
CA PRO A 184 7.47 3.96 -10.46
C PRO A 184 8.75 3.18 -10.82
N ILE A 185 8.78 2.58 -12.01
CA ILE A 185 9.95 1.89 -12.55
C ILE A 185 10.33 2.45 -13.93
N LYS A 186 11.53 2.14 -14.40
CA LYS A 186 11.98 2.48 -15.76
C LYS A 186 12.91 1.41 -16.32
N ARG A 187 12.89 1.25 -17.64
CA ARG A 187 13.85 0.45 -18.40
C ARG A 187 14.50 1.33 -19.47
N THR A 188 15.76 1.05 -19.78
CA THR A 188 16.57 1.82 -20.74
C THR A 188 17.22 0.89 -21.74
N GLN A 189 17.03 1.16 -23.04
CA GLN A 189 17.72 0.52 -24.15
C GLN A 189 18.71 1.52 -24.75
N VAL A 190 19.90 1.05 -25.10
CA VAL A 190 20.92 1.84 -25.81
C VAL A 190 21.10 1.22 -27.18
N VAL A 191 20.99 2.02 -28.23
CA VAL A 191 21.29 1.60 -29.60
C VAL A 191 22.56 2.32 -30.02
N THR A 192 23.56 1.58 -30.52
CA THR A 192 24.83 2.14 -30.97
C THR A 192 24.92 2.14 -32.49
N GLN A 193 25.48 3.19 -33.08
CA GLN A 193 25.95 3.17 -34.47
C GLN A 193 27.49 3.20 -34.46
N THR A 194 28.09 2.23 -35.14
CA THR A 194 29.53 2.14 -35.41
C THR A 194 29.77 2.32 -36.91
N ILE A 195 30.67 3.22 -37.28
CA ILE A 195 31.08 3.46 -38.66
C ILE A 195 32.59 3.22 -38.75
N HIS A 196 32.97 2.19 -39.50
CA HIS A 196 34.36 1.87 -39.82
C HIS A 196 34.81 2.61 -41.08
N TYR A 197 36.05 3.08 -41.09
CA TYR A 197 36.66 3.71 -42.26
C TYR A 197 37.85 2.87 -42.74
N ARG A 198 37.74 2.29 -43.94
CA ARG A 198 38.72 1.33 -44.47
C ARG A 198 39.13 1.68 -45.89
N TYR A 199 40.35 1.31 -46.29
CA TYR A 199 40.74 1.28 -47.70
C TYR A 199 40.23 0.00 -48.37
N GLU A 200 40.29 -0.08 -49.70
CA GLU A 200 39.89 -1.27 -50.48
C GLU A 200 40.66 -2.55 -50.10
N ASP A 201 41.88 -2.42 -49.55
CA ASP A 201 42.70 -3.53 -49.05
C ASP A 201 42.34 -3.98 -47.60
N GLY A 202 41.35 -3.32 -46.98
CA GLY A 202 40.91 -3.56 -45.60
C GLY A 202 41.73 -2.86 -44.51
N ALA A 203 42.78 -2.13 -44.87
CA ALA A 203 43.54 -1.32 -43.91
C ALA A 203 42.68 -0.20 -43.32
N VAL A 204 43.01 0.23 -42.09
CA VAL A 204 42.32 1.35 -41.42
C VAL A 204 42.63 2.65 -42.17
N ALA A 205 41.60 3.32 -42.67
CA ALA A 205 41.72 4.63 -43.32
C ALA A 205 41.54 5.79 -42.34
N HIS A 206 40.70 5.62 -41.32
CA HIS A 206 40.49 6.56 -40.23
C HIS A 206 39.99 5.82 -38.97
N ASP A 207 40.13 6.42 -37.79
CA ASP A 207 39.54 5.93 -36.54
C ASP A 207 38.01 5.76 -36.69
N ASP A 208 37.46 4.68 -36.15
CA ASP A 208 36.02 4.38 -36.14
C ASP A 208 35.21 5.49 -35.45
N HIS A 209 34.03 5.82 -35.99
CA HIS A 209 33.08 6.71 -35.33
C HIS A 209 31.99 5.90 -34.61
N VAL A 210 31.83 6.12 -33.30
CA VAL A 210 30.81 5.44 -32.48
C VAL A 210 29.93 6.46 -31.77
N VAL A 211 28.62 6.34 -31.95
CA VAL A 211 27.59 7.19 -31.32
C VAL A 211 26.46 6.32 -30.77
N SER A 212 25.64 6.85 -29.85
CA SER A 212 24.58 6.08 -29.21
C SER A 212 23.31 6.90 -28.97
N LEU A 213 22.16 6.26 -29.19
CA LEU A 213 20.83 6.76 -28.85
C LEU A 213 20.32 6.03 -27.60
N ILE A 214 19.72 6.78 -26.67
CA ILE A 214 19.25 6.25 -25.39
C ILE A 214 17.72 6.34 -25.35
N PHE A 215 17.07 5.19 -25.27
CA PHE A 215 15.62 5.07 -25.21
C PHE A 215 15.22 4.67 -23.79
N THR A 216 14.38 5.45 -23.11
CA THR A 216 13.92 5.14 -21.75
C THR A 216 12.41 5.09 -21.71
N GLN A 217 11.86 3.96 -21.29
CA GLN A 217 10.44 3.77 -21.04
C GLN A 217 10.19 3.77 -19.53
N SER A 218 9.20 4.55 -19.10
CA SER A 218 8.68 4.51 -17.73
C SER A 218 7.57 3.47 -17.60
N GLY A 219 7.43 2.90 -16.42
CA GLY A 219 6.38 1.94 -16.07
C GLY A 219 6.02 2.03 -14.59
N LYS A 220 5.20 1.10 -14.14
CA LYS A 220 4.79 0.95 -12.74
C LYS A 220 5.01 -0.49 -12.29
N ARG A 221 5.32 -0.73 -11.02
CA ARG A 221 5.31 -2.07 -10.42
C ARG A 221 4.32 -2.10 -9.26
N ASP A 222 3.47 -3.12 -9.27
CA ASP A 222 2.60 -3.49 -8.17
C ASP A 222 3.46 -4.20 -7.09
N LEU A 223 3.49 -3.65 -5.87
CA LEU A 223 4.32 -4.19 -4.81
C LEU A 223 3.72 -5.47 -4.17
N THR A 224 2.42 -5.69 -4.27
CA THR A 224 1.74 -6.86 -3.69
C THR A 224 1.99 -8.12 -4.50
N ASN A 225 1.89 -8.05 -5.82
CA ASN A 225 2.05 -9.21 -6.72
C ASN A 225 3.32 -9.15 -7.62
N GLY A 226 4.09 -8.07 -7.55
CA GLY A 226 5.33 -7.89 -8.32
C GLY A 226 5.13 -7.60 -9.82
N LYS A 227 3.89 -7.45 -10.29
CA LYS A 227 3.58 -7.25 -11.71
C LYS A 227 4.08 -5.90 -12.19
N GLU A 228 4.89 -5.94 -13.25
CA GLU A 228 5.28 -4.74 -13.98
C GLU A 228 4.23 -4.37 -15.03
N ILE A 229 3.91 -3.08 -15.10
CA ILE A 229 2.91 -2.50 -15.98
C ILE A 229 3.64 -1.46 -16.83
N TRP A 230 3.88 -1.84 -18.08
CA TRP A 230 4.48 -1.01 -19.12
C TRP A 230 3.38 -0.53 -20.08
N ASP A 231 3.47 0.72 -20.56
CA ASP A 231 2.57 1.18 -21.62
C ASP A 231 2.87 0.44 -22.93
N SER A 232 1.95 -0.43 -23.34
CA SER A 232 2.07 -1.25 -24.55
C SER A 232 2.01 -0.45 -25.86
N LYS A 233 1.62 0.83 -25.81
CA LYS A 233 1.59 1.76 -26.93
C LYS A 233 2.79 2.71 -26.96
N TRP A 234 3.64 2.69 -25.93
CA TRP A 234 4.83 3.53 -25.89
C TRP A 234 5.74 3.21 -27.08
N SER A 235 6.18 4.26 -27.76
CA SER A 235 7.15 4.25 -28.84
C SER A 235 7.91 5.57 -28.84
N LEU A 236 9.20 5.52 -29.15
CA LEU A 236 10.07 6.66 -29.27
C LEU A 236 11.00 6.48 -30.48
N THR A 237 10.96 7.45 -31.38
CA THR A 237 11.87 7.55 -32.53
C THR A 237 12.96 8.55 -32.22
N GLN A 238 14.21 8.21 -32.52
CA GLN A 238 15.38 9.09 -32.47
C GLN A 238 16.24 8.84 -33.71
N THR A 239 17.08 9.81 -34.07
CA THR A 239 17.81 9.80 -35.34
C THR A 239 19.32 9.79 -35.09
N PHE A 240 20.03 8.88 -35.76
CA PHE A 240 21.46 9.06 -36.00
C PHE A 240 21.61 10.10 -37.10
N GLU A 241 22.03 11.30 -36.72
CA GLU A 241 22.23 12.42 -37.64
C GLU A 241 23.22 12.09 -38.76
N ALA A 242 23.07 12.77 -39.90
CA ALA A 242 23.94 12.56 -41.05
C ALA A 242 25.41 12.92 -40.72
N LEU A 243 26.32 11.97 -40.92
CA LEU A 243 27.74 12.11 -40.64
C LEU A 243 28.55 12.18 -41.96
N PRO A 244 29.21 13.29 -42.29
CA PRO A 244 30.10 13.36 -43.44
C PRO A 244 31.35 12.51 -43.20
N SER A 245 31.75 11.73 -44.21
CA SER A 245 32.97 10.91 -44.14
C SER A 245 34.23 11.78 -44.21
N PRO A 246 35.30 11.45 -43.46
CA PRO A 246 36.57 12.16 -43.51
C PRO A 246 37.13 12.32 -44.95
N VAL A 247 37.66 13.51 -45.27
CA VAL A 247 38.31 13.72 -46.57
C VAL A 247 39.77 13.25 -46.51
N ILE A 248 40.10 12.22 -47.29
CA ILE A 248 41.46 11.67 -47.40
C ILE A 248 42.06 12.07 -48.75
N ILE A 249 43.18 12.78 -48.74
CA ILE A 249 43.82 13.29 -49.97
C ILE A 249 44.25 12.13 -50.86
N GLY A 250 43.85 12.14 -52.13
CA GLY A 250 44.16 11.10 -53.10
C GLY A 250 43.19 9.92 -53.09
N TYR A 251 42.15 9.94 -52.25
CA TYR A 251 41.11 8.91 -52.19
C TYR A 251 39.71 9.53 -52.27
N THR A 252 38.70 8.70 -52.55
CA THR A 252 37.27 9.04 -52.50
C THR A 252 36.55 7.96 -51.70
N ALA A 253 35.69 8.37 -50.77
CA ALA A 253 34.81 7.47 -50.03
C ALA A 253 33.63 7.00 -50.91
N ASP A 254 33.29 5.72 -50.86
CA ASP A 254 32.09 5.15 -51.48
C ASP A 254 30.80 5.80 -50.95
N LYS A 255 30.78 6.08 -49.64
CA LYS A 255 29.77 6.82 -48.89
C LYS A 255 30.38 8.15 -48.43
N PRO A 256 30.21 9.27 -49.17
CA PRO A 256 30.69 10.58 -48.72
C PRO A 256 29.93 11.10 -47.47
N MET A 257 28.76 10.51 -47.17
CA MET A 257 27.97 10.77 -45.98
C MET A 257 27.26 9.48 -45.55
N VAL A 258 27.18 9.24 -44.25
CA VAL A 258 26.44 8.11 -43.64
C VAL A 258 25.20 8.67 -42.94
N GLY A 259 24.07 7.97 -43.04
CA GLY A 259 22.78 8.42 -42.50
C GLY A 259 22.13 9.57 -43.31
N PRO A 260 21.09 10.23 -42.75
CA PRO A 260 20.54 9.97 -41.41
C PRO A 260 19.83 8.61 -41.33
N ASP A 261 19.76 8.03 -40.13
CA ASP A 261 19.05 6.77 -39.86
C ASP A 261 18.11 6.93 -38.65
N GLU A 262 16.81 6.70 -38.87
CA GLU A 262 15.79 6.77 -37.83
C GLU A 262 15.63 5.42 -37.12
N VAL A 263 15.81 5.43 -35.80
CA VAL A 263 15.65 4.26 -34.94
C VAL A 263 14.41 4.44 -34.08
N THR A 264 13.45 3.52 -34.22
CA THR A 264 12.23 3.50 -33.40
C THR A 264 12.27 2.33 -32.43
N VAL A 265 12.31 2.63 -31.13
CA VAL A 265 12.14 1.64 -30.06
C VAL A 265 10.73 1.78 -29.50
N ASP A 266 9.99 0.69 -29.49
CA ASP A 266 8.64 0.57 -28.94
C ASP A 266 8.59 -0.43 -27.78
N SER A 267 7.43 -0.53 -27.14
CA SER A 267 7.27 -1.39 -25.96
C SER A 267 7.44 -2.89 -26.25
N LYS A 268 7.31 -3.33 -27.51
CA LYS A 268 7.42 -4.73 -27.95
C LYS A 268 8.86 -5.08 -28.34
N ASN A 269 9.52 -4.21 -29.11
CA ASN A 269 10.91 -4.41 -29.56
C ASN A 269 11.97 -3.89 -28.56
N PHE A 270 11.55 -3.44 -27.37
CA PHE A 270 12.43 -2.78 -26.38
C PHE A 270 13.69 -3.56 -26.02
N LEU A 271 13.60 -4.91 -25.98
CA LEU A 271 14.71 -5.79 -25.61
C LEU A 271 15.55 -6.24 -26.82
N ASP A 272 15.14 -5.89 -28.03
CA ASP A 272 15.83 -6.27 -29.26
C ASP A 272 17.03 -5.35 -29.49
N LYS A 273 18.17 -5.94 -29.84
CA LYS A 273 19.37 -5.17 -30.22
C LYS A 273 19.21 -4.62 -31.63
N GLN A 274 19.14 -3.29 -31.74
CA GLN A 274 18.95 -2.58 -33.02
C GLN A 274 20.20 -1.83 -33.50
N ASN A 275 21.38 -2.20 -32.96
CA ASN A 275 22.66 -1.56 -33.28
C ASN A 275 22.92 -1.51 -34.79
N ARG A 276 23.57 -0.43 -35.22
CA ARG A 276 24.00 -0.20 -36.60
C ARG A 276 25.50 -0.36 -36.70
N GLU A 277 25.95 -1.02 -37.76
CA GLU A 277 27.36 -1.21 -38.05
C GLU A 277 27.54 -1.05 -39.56
N GLU A 278 28.34 -0.07 -39.97
CA GLU A 278 28.60 0.25 -41.36
C GLU A 278 30.12 0.36 -41.60
N THR A 279 30.53 0.15 -42.85
CA THR A 279 31.89 0.43 -43.30
C THR A 279 31.84 1.36 -44.50
N VAL A 280 32.69 2.38 -44.48
CA VAL A 280 32.97 3.30 -45.59
C VAL A 280 34.31 2.89 -46.19
N ILE A 281 34.32 2.66 -47.50
CA ILE A 281 35.50 2.22 -48.26
C ILE A 281 36.09 3.40 -49.04
N TYR A 282 37.41 3.59 -48.93
CA TYR A 282 38.17 4.60 -49.65
C TYR A 282 38.92 3.98 -50.83
N SER A 283 38.49 4.31 -52.04
CA SER A 283 39.16 3.96 -53.30
C SER A 283 40.15 5.04 -53.71
N ALA A 284 41.30 4.66 -54.29
CA ALA A 284 42.30 5.62 -54.74
C ALA A 284 41.81 6.39 -55.99
N ASN A 285 42.02 7.71 -56.01
CA ASN A 285 41.62 8.56 -57.12
C ASN A 285 42.51 8.30 -58.34
N THR A 286 41.90 8.13 -59.50
CA THR A 286 42.64 7.93 -60.76
C THR A 286 43.37 9.23 -61.14
N ILE A 287 44.70 9.21 -61.06
CA ILE A 287 45.53 10.31 -61.55
C ILE A 287 45.56 10.22 -63.07
N THR A 288 44.71 11.01 -63.74
CA THR A 288 44.84 11.24 -65.18
C THR A 288 46.12 12.02 -65.44
N GLN A 289 47.21 11.29 -65.67
CA GLN A 289 48.51 11.82 -66.08
C GLN A 289 48.39 12.47 -67.47
N ASN A 290 47.95 13.73 -67.50
CA ASN A 290 48.05 14.59 -68.67
C ASN A 290 49.53 14.88 -68.91
N LYS A 291 50.22 13.99 -69.62
CA LYS A 291 51.58 14.20 -70.10
C LYS A 291 51.58 15.35 -71.12
N LYS A 292 51.74 16.57 -70.63
CA LYS A 292 52.25 17.70 -71.41
C LYS A 292 53.74 17.83 -71.13
N ASP A 293 54.54 17.38 -72.09
CA ASP A 293 55.89 17.89 -72.25
C ASP A 293 55.78 19.41 -72.50
N GLY A 294 56.44 20.24 -71.68
CA GLY A 294 56.39 21.71 -71.83
C GLY A 294 56.67 22.47 -70.53
N ILE A 295 57.87 23.02 -70.41
CA ILE A 295 58.30 23.87 -69.30
C ILE A 295 57.62 25.25 -69.39
N SER A 296 57.03 25.73 -68.29
CA SER A 296 56.94 27.15 -67.96
C SER A 296 56.78 27.38 -66.45
N GLU A 297 57.31 28.49 -65.97
CA GLU A 297 57.62 28.75 -64.55
C GLU A 297 56.44 29.24 -63.69
N GLU A 298 56.70 29.34 -62.39
CA GLU A 298 55.82 29.84 -61.33
C GLU A 298 54.89 31.01 -61.69
N LYS A 299 53.65 30.96 -61.18
CA LYS A 299 53.10 32.08 -60.39
C LYS A 299 52.37 31.60 -59.14
N ASN A 300 53.01 31.84 -57.99
CA ASN A 300 52.38 31.79 -56.69
C ASN A 300 51.32 32.91 -56.59
N VAL A 301 50.06 32.54 -56.33
CA VAL A 301 48.99 33.48 -55.95
C VAL A 301 48.26 32.92 -54.74
N ASN A 302 48.53 33.53 -53.57
CA ASN A 302 47.74 33.33 -52.36
C ASN A 302 46.25 33.62 -52.66
N ASN A 303 45.36 32.68 -52.35
CA ASN A 303 43.94 33.00 -52.19
C ASN A 303 43.42 32.53 -50.83
N SER A 304 43.47 33.45 -49.87
CA SER A 304 42.74 33.33 -48.61
C SER A 304 41.24 33.42 -48.89
N VAL A 305 40.54 32.28 -48.89
CA VAL A 305 39.07 32.27 -48.87
C VAL A 305 38.58 32.20 -47.43
N ALA A 306 37.75 33.18 -47.05
CA ALA A 306 37.35 33.42 -45.68
C ALA A 306 36.43 32.32 -45.12
N VAL A 307 36.63 31.99 -43.83
CA VAL A 307 35.68 31.20 -43.04
C VAL A 307 34.48 32.10 -42.71
N ALA A 308 33.32 31.81 -43.27
CA ALA A 308 32.06 32.43 -42.88
C ALA A 308 31.44 31.66 -41.69
N PRO A 309 31.13 32.30 -40.55
CA PRO A 309 30.51 31.62 -39.42
C PRO A 309 29.00 31.49 -39.63
N LEU A 310 28.52 30.25 -39.86
CA LEU A 310 27.09 29.95 -39.79
C LEU A 310 26.63 29.96 -38.33
N LYS A 311 25.95 31.05 -37.95
CA LYS A 311 25.20 31.15 -36.69
C LYS A 311 23.93 30.32 -36.80
N SER A 312 23.87 29.18 -36.11
CA SER A 312 22.62 28.51 -35.80
C SER A 312 22.33 28.64 -34.31
N ALA A 313 21.24 29.32 -33.98
CA ALA A 313 20.72 29.43 -32.62
C ALA A 313 19.24 29.03 -32.61
N VAL A 314 18.95 27.85 -32.07
CA VAL A 314 17.62 27.47 -31.57
C VAL A 314 17.84 26.77 -30.23
N MET A 315 17.12 27.21 -29.20
CA MET A 315 17.16 26.60 -27.87
C MET A 315 15.96 25.67 -27.68
N ILE A 316 16.20 24.42 -27.26
CA ILE A 316 15.27 23.66 -26.42
C ILE A 316 16.11 22.94 -25.35
N GLY A 317 15.66 22.98 -24.10
CA GLY A 317 16.48 22.60 -22.94
C GLY A 317 16.59 21.11 -22.66
N GLY A 318 17.74 20.71 -22.13
CA GLY A 318 18.03 19.38 -21.58
C GLY A 318 19.36 19.42 -20.82
N VAL A 319 19.41 18.89 -19.60
CA VAL A 319 20.53 19.14 -18.67
C VAL A 319 21.80 18.41 -19.13
N ILE A 320 22.82 19.17 -19.53
CA ILE A 320 24.14 18.62 -19.90
C ILE A 320 24.98 18.39 -18.62
N SER A 321 25.14 17.13 -18.24
CA SER A 321 26.22 16.72 -17.31
C SER A 321 27.54 16.59 -18.09
N ILE A 322 28.41 17.59 -17.95
CA ILE A 322 29.71 17.64 -18.65
C ILE A 322 30.73 16.74 -17.94
N LEU A 323 31.03 15.57 -18.50
CA LEU A 323 32.17 14.75 -18.08
C LEU A 323 33.42 15.13 -18.90
N LYS A 324 34.28 15.99 -18.35
CA LYS A 324 35.50 16.46 -19.02
C LYS A 324 36.58 15.37 -19.07
N PHE A 325 36.77 14.72 -20.22
CA PHE A 325 38.00 13.96 -20.47
C PHE A 325 39.17 14.89 -20.84
N LYS A 326 40.20 14.87 -20.00
CA LYS A 326 41.39 15.70 -20.10
C LYS A 326 42.39 15.02 -21.05
N ARG A 327 42.52 15.50 -22.29
CA ARG A 327 43.42 14.90 -23.30
C ARG A 327 44.88 15.07 -22.86
N LEU A 328 45.52 13.97 -22.45
CA LEU A 328 46.93 13.97 -22.04
C LEU A 328 47.82 13.94 -23.30
N MET A 329 48.66 14.96 -23.45
CA MET A 329 49.56 15.12 -24.60
C MET A 329 50.86 14.33 -24.38
N VAL A 330 51.10 13.27 -25.16
CA VAL A 330 52.37 12.53 -25.12
C VAL A 330 53.34 13.12 -26.15
N ILE A 331 54.39 13.76 -25.67
CA ILE A 331 55.50 14.25 -26.49
C ILE A 331 56.53 13.11 -26.62
N ILE A 332 56.60 12.48 -27.80
CA ILE A 332 57.67 11.51 -28.10
C ILE A 332 58.92 12.28 -28.51
N LYS A 333 59.91 12.29 -27.61
CA LYS A 333 61.22 12.91 -27.83
C LYS A 333 62.15 11.88 -28.50
N ASN A 334 62.35 12.00 -29.81
CA ASN A 334 63.28 11.15 -30.54
C ASN A 334 64.71 11.30 -29.97
N LYS A 335 65.22 10.25 -29.32
CA LYS A 335 66.65 10.11 -29.04
C LYS A 335 67.20 8.96 -29.87
N LYS A 336 68.03 9.30 -30.85
CA LYS A 336 68.64 8.40 -31.82
C LYS A 336 70.08 8.15 -31.37
N ASP A 337 70.37 6.97 -30.83
CA ASP A 337 71.73 6.49 -30.55
C ASP A 337 71.75 4.97 -30.64
N HIS A 338 72.48 4.45 -31.63
CA HIS A 338 73.26 3.19 -31.65
C HIS A 338 73.51 2.69 -33.09
N LYS A 339 74.49 3.30 -33.76
CA LYS A 339 75.65 2.55 -34.25
C LYS A 339 76.83 3.48 -34.48
#